data_AF-A9GJW1-F1
#
_entry.id   AF-A9GJW1-F1
#
_cell.length_a   1.000
_cell.length_b   1.000
_cell.length_c   1.000
_cell.angle_alpha   90.00
_cell.angle_beta   90.00
_cell.angle_gamma   90.00
#
_symmetry.space_group_name_H-M   'P 1'
#
loop_
_entity.id
_entity.type
_entity.pdbx_description
1 polymer ?
#
loop_
_entity_poly.entity_id
_entity_poly.type
_entity_poly.pdbx_seq_one_letter_code
_entity_poly.pdbx_strand_id
1 'polypeptide(L)'
;MEPPSAVAKVDAGGCEVWAPTQNPQAARTEVARALGVDEGKVTVHVTFLGGGFGRKSKPDYDAEAALLARELGAPVRVQWTREDDVQNGYFHAVSAQHLTAGLDASGKVTAWLHRTAFPPIPSTFDAKVKTPSENALGLGVLDLALSAPNVRAEACDAPAHVRIGWLRSVCNIFHAFAVQSFIDEIAHARQADSREVLLEVLGPARKATPAELRGWCGARRCRRGSMWRS
;
A
#
# COMPACT_ATOMS: atom_id res chain seq x y z
N MET A 1 -9.17 20.46 -2.99
CA MET A 1 -8.00 19.88 -2.30
C MET A 1 -6.73 20.43 -2.93
N GLU A 2 -5.66 20.58 -2.17
CA GLU A 2 -4.40 21.19 -2.61
C GLU A 2 -3.60 20.25 -3.54
N PRO A 3 -3.30 20.63 -4.80
CA PRO A 3 -2.39 19.88 -5.68
C PRO A 3 -0.94 19.83 -5.14
N PRO A 4 -0.06 19.01 -5.72
CA PRO A 4 1.37 19.09 -5.50
C PRO A 4 1.93 20.49 -5.79
N SER A 5 2.80 20.97 -4.91
CA SER A 5 3.50 22.25 -5.08
C SER A 5 4.76 22.28 -4.24
N ALA A 6 5.81 22.88 -4.76
CA ALA A 6 7.04 23.11 -4.02
C ALA A 6 7.69 24.43 -4.47
N VAL A 7 8.37 25.09 -3.55
CA VAL A 7 9.31 26.16 -3.88
C VAL A 7 10.70 25.61 -3.68
N ALA A 8 11.59 25.77 -4.65
CA ALA A 8 12.99 25.41 -4.50
C ALA A 8 13.89 26.61 -4.81
N LYS A 9 15.00 26.68 -4.08
CA LYS A 9 16.11 27.59 -4.33
C LYS A 9 17.39 26.78 -4.37
N VAL A 10 18.20 26.99 -5.41
CA VAL A 10 19.49 26.31 -5.59
C VAL A 10 20.58 27.37 -5.73
N ASP A 11 21.67 27.21 -4.99
CA ASP A 11 22.86 28.05 -5.08
C ASP A 11 24.15 27.21 -4.90
N ALA A 12 25.31 27.85 -4.81
CA ALA A 12 26.60 27.15 -4.66
C ALA A 12 26.70 26.34 -3.35
N GLY A 13 25.92 26.69 -2.33
CA GLY A 13 25.90 26.03 -1.03
C GLY A 13 25.00 24.80 -0.98
N GLY A 14 23.98 24.70 -1.85
CA GLY A 14 23.07 23.56 -1.89
C GLY A 14 21.68 23.91 -2.42
N CYS A 15 20.68 23.21 -1.88
CA CYS A 15 19.28 23.39 -2.24
C CYS A 15 18.39 23.50 -0.99
N GLU A 16 17.51 24.49 -0.99
CA GLU A 16 16.40 24.59 -0.04
C GLU A 16 15.09 24.33 -0.77
N VAL A 17 14.22 23.50 -0.18
CA VAL A 17 12.89 23.19 -0.72
C VAL A 17 11.82 23.43 0.35
N TRP A 18 10.81 24.25 0.04
CA TRP A 18 9.61 24.43 0.85
C TRP A 18 8.45 23.68 0.23
N ALA A 19 7.91 22.68 0.93
CA ALA A 19 6.89 21.81 0.38
C ALA A 19 5.92 21.23 1.43
N PRO A 20 4.64 21.03 1.07
CA PRO A 20 3.66 20.31 1.85
C PRO A 20 3.87 18.79 1.70
N THR A 21 5.02 18.26 2.12
CA THR A 21 5.38 16.83 1.97
C THR A 21 5.05 16.00 3.21
N GLN A 22 4.67 14.73 2.99
CA GLN A 22 4.47 13.74 4.06
C GLN A 22 5.75 12.99 4.44
N ASN A 23 6.79 13.06 3.60
CA ASN A 23 8.02 12.31 3.77
C ASN A 23 9.23 13.19 3.43
N PRO A 24 9.61 14.13 4.33
CA PRO A 24 10.70 15.06 4.07
C PRO A 24 12.05 14.37 3.88
N GLN A 25 12.26 13.19 4.48
CA GLN A 25 13.48 12.40 4.29
C GLN A 25 13.58 11.90 2.86
N ALA A 26 12.51 11.31 2.32
CA ALA A 26 12.49 10.89 0.92
C ALA A 26 12.61 12.08 -0.05
N ALA A 27 11.99 13.22 0.27
CA ALA A 27 12.14 14.44 -0.51
C ALA A 27 13.60 14.91 -0.56
N ARG A 28 14.28 14.94 0.60
CA ARG A 28 15.70 15.29 0.68
C ARG A 28 16.57 14.36 -0.17
N THR A 29 16.39 13.04 -0.02
CA THR A 29 17.13 12.03 -0.79
C THR A 29 16.90 12.20 -2.30
N GLU A 30 15.64 12.38 -2.72
CA GLU A 30 15.32 12.49 -4.15
C GLU A 30 15.81 13.79 -4.78
N VAL A 31 15.68 14.92 -4.08
CA VAL A 31 16.20 16.21 -4.55
C VAL A 31 17.73 16.17 -4.66
N ALA A 32 18.41 15.60 -3.67
CA ALA A 32 19.87 15.42 -3.70
C ALA A 32 20.29 14.58 -4.92
N ARG A 33 19.60 13.45 -5.14
CA ARG A 33 19.80 12.57 -6.29
C ARG A 33 19.56 13.30 -7.62
N ALA A 34 18.49 14.07 -7.74
CA ALA A 34 18.13 14.81 -8.95
C ALA A 34 19.14 15.93 -9.29
N LEU A 35 19.66 16.59 -8.26
CA LEU A 35 20.66 17.65 -8.41
C LEU A 35 22.09 17.12 -8.56
N GLY A 36 22.36 15.88 -8.18
CA GLY A 36 23.71 15.31 -8.16
C GLY A 36 24.58 15.85 -7.03
N VAL A 37 23.98 16.10 -5.86
CA VAL A 37 24.65 16.65 -4.67
C VAL A 37 24.48 15.73 -3.47
N ASP A 38 25.28 15.94 -2.42
CA ASP A 38 25.13 15.21 -1.16
C ASP A 38 23.81 15.55 -0.46
N GLU A 39 23.18 14.58 0.22
CA GLU A 39 21.95 14.83 0.99
C GLU A 39 22.09 15.94 2.04
N GLY A 40 23.29 16.09 2.62
CA GLY A 40 23.58 17.14 3.60
C GLY A 40 23.52 18.56 3.02
N LYS A 41 23.53 18.71 1.69
CA LYS A 41 23.36 19.99 0.99
C LYS A 41 21.91 20.31 0.66
N VAL A 42 20.97 19.45 1.05
CA VAL A 42 19.54 19.66 0.79
C VAL A 42 18.80 19.87 2.10
N THR A 43 18.12 20.99 2.23
CA THR A 43 17.23 21.30 3.37
C THR A 43 15.78 21.31 2.91
N VAL A 44 14.93 20.49 3.54
CA VAL A 44 13.49 20.44 3.25
C VAL A 44 12.72 21.09 4.40
N HIS A 45 12.05 22.20 4.08
CA HIS A 45 11.16 22.94 4.96
C HIS A 45 9.73 22.47 4.74
N VAL A 46 9.18 21.69 5.68
CA VAL A 46 7.80 21.19 5.59
C VAL A 46 6.81 22.32 5.86
N THR A 47 5.96 22.65 4.89
CA THR A 47 4.92 23.67 5.03
C THR A 47 3.58 23.07 5.49
N PHE A 48 2.57 23.92 5.73
CA PHE A 48 1.20 23.44 5.91
C PHE A 48 0.74 22.62 4.70
N LEU A 49 0.05 21.51 4.98
CA LEU A 49 -0.28 20.47 4.01
C LEU A 49 -1.80 20.29 3.90
N GLY A 50 -2.37 20.63 2.75
CA GLY A 50 -3.79 20.61 2.43
C GLY A 50 -4.36 19.22 2.05
N GLY A 51 -3.95 18.19 2.78
CA GLY A 51 -4.22 16.77 2.52
C GLY A 51 -3.17 16.10 1.61
N GLY A 52 -2.94 14.80 1.82
CA GLY A 52 -1.96 14.03 1.05
C GLY A 52 -2.38 12.58 0.81
N PHE A 53 -2.93 11.90 1.82
CA PHE A 53 -3.47 10.53 1.71
C PHE A 53 -2.50 9.51 1.09
N GLY A 54 -1.18 9.78 1.11
CA GLY A 54 -0.14 8.97 0.51
C GLY A 54 0.48 9.57 -0.77
N ARG A 55 -0.26 10.42 -1.51
CA ARG A 55 0.22 11.07 -2.75
C ARG A 55 1.43 11.98 -2.49
N LYS A 56 1.41 12.75 -1.40
CA LYS A 56 2.49 13.69 -1.02
C LYS A 56 3.63 13.02 -0.22
N SER A 57 3.66 11.68 -0.17
CA SER A 57 4.84 10.91 0.22
C SER A 57 5.78 10.64 -0.98
N LYS A 58 5.35 10.96 -2.20
CA LYS A 58 6.16 10.87 -3.42
C LYS A 58 6.76 12.25 -3.70
N PRO A 59 8.10 12.38 -3.77
CA PRO A 59 8.78 13.67 -3.87
C PRO A 59 9.04 14.15 -5.30
N ASP A 60 8.22 13.70 -6.26
CA ASP A 60 8.39 14.01 -7.68
C ASP A 60 8.32 15.53 -7.96
N TYR A 61 7.39 16.22 -7.30
CA TYR A 61 7.23 17.68 -7.44
C TYR A 61 8.30 18.48 -6.68
N ASP A 62 8.90 17.93 -5.62
CA ASP A 62 10.05 18.53 -4.93
C ASP A 62 11.28 18.52 -5.84
N ALA A 63 11.54 17.37 -6.48
CA ALA A 63 12.64 17.20 -7.43
C ALA A 63 12.47 18.06 -8.67
N GLU A 64 11.25 18.16 -9.21
CA GLU A 64 10.93 19.04 -10.34
C GLU A 64 11.24 20.50 -10.03
N ALA A 65 10.78 21.01 -8.87
CA ALA A 65 11.06 22.38 -8.46
C ALA A 65 12.57 22.64 -8.34
N ALA A 66 13.31 21.70 -7.75
CA ALA A 66 14.76 21.81 -7.60
C ALA A 66 15.50 21.83 -8.94
N LEU A 67 15.11 20.96 -9.88
CA LEU A 67 15.70 20.91 -11.23
C LEU A 67 15.47 22.22 -11.99
N LEU A 68 14.25 22.76 -11.93
CA LEU A 68 13.91 24.04 -12.58
C LEU A 68 14.62 25.23 -11.92
N ALA A 69 14.72 25.25 -10.59
CA ALA A 69 15.46 26.29 -9.86
C ALA A 69 16.95 26.30 -10.21
N ARG A 70 17.56 25.12 -10.39
CA ARG A 70 18.95 25.00 -10.86
C ARG A 70 19.11 25.56 -12.27
N GLU A 71 18.21 25.18 -13.18
CA GLU A 71 18.29 25.59 -14.60
C GLU A 71 18.11 27.10 -14.77
N LEU A 72 17.18 27.70 -14.03
CA LEU A 72 16.88 29.12 -14.12
C LEU A 72 17.82 30.00 -13.29
N GLY A 73 18.59 29.42 -12.37
CA GLY A 73 19.46 30.17 -11.45
C GLY A 73 18.69 31.11 -10.51
N ALA A 74 17.42 30.80 -10.23
CA ALA A 74 16.53 31.63 -9.42
C ALA A 74 15.59 30.74 -8.59
N PRO A 75 15.00 31.24 -7.48
CA PRO A 75 13.95 30.51 -6.77
C PRO A 75 12.75 30.24 -7.69
N VAL A 76 12.29 28.98 -7.72
CA VAL A 76 11.17 28.54 -8.56
C VAL A 76 10.06 27.96 -7.69
N ARG A 77 8.82 28.37 -7.96
CA ARG A 77 7.63 27.71 -7.46
C ARG A 77 7.04 26.83 -8.54
N VAL A 78 6.97 25.53 -8.28
CA VAL A 78 6.16 24.58 -9.03
C VAL A 78 4.81 24.45 -8.34
N GLN A 79 3.74 24.56 -9.10
CA GLN A 79 2.37 24.29 -8.68
C GLN A 79 1.72 23.50 -9.80
N TRP A 80 1.37 22.24 -9.51
CA TRP A 80 0.64 21.44 -10.48
C TRP A 80 -0.79 21.93 -10.59
N THR A 81 -1.33 21.87 -11.80
CA THR A 81 -2.77 21.97 -12.00
C THR A 81 -3.45 20.73 -11.40
N ARG A 82 -4.77 20.79 -11.21
CA ARG A 82 -5.54 19.63 -10.77
C ARG A 82 -5.45 18.51 -11.82
N GLU A 83 -5.50 18.88 -13.08
CA GLU A 83 -5.47 18.00 -14.23
C GLU A 83 -4.12 17.27 -14.31
N ASP A 84 -3.01 18.00 -14.10
CA ASP A 84 -1.67 17.40 -14.04
C ASP A 84 -1.52 16.42 -12.86
N ASP A 85 -2.08 16.73 -11.68
CA ASP A 85 -2.05 15.82 -10.53
C ASP A 85 -2.82 14.52 -10.79
N VAL A 86 -3.97 14.60 -11.45
CA VAL A 86 -4.75 13.41 -11.79
C VAL A 86 -4.07 12.60 -12.89
N GLN A 87 -3.57 13.24 -13.94
CA GLN A 87 -2.96 12.56 -15.09
C GLN A 87 -1.56 12.01 -14.77
N ASN A 88 -0.78 12.74 -13.98
CA ASN A 88 0.60 12.42 -13.63
C ASN A 88 0.76 12.00 -12.16
N GLY A 89 -0.32 11.61 -11.50
CA GLY A 89 -0.29 11.11 -10.14
C GLY A 89 0.28 9.70 -10.01
N TYR A 90 0.27 9.23 -8.77
CA TYR A 90 0.44 7.82 -8.46
C TYR A 90 -0.92 7.24 -8.09
N PHE A 91 -1.30 6.18 -8.77
CA PHE A 91 -2.60 5.53 -8.64
C PHE A 91 -2.56 4.45 -7.57
N HIS A 92 -3.72 4.19 -6.97
CA HIS A 92 -3.88 3.04 -6.10
C HIS A 92 -3.91 1.75 -6.93
N ALA A 93 -3.36 0.66 -6.38
CA ALA A 93 -3.31 -0.61 -7.09
C ALA A 93 -4.71 -1.18 -7.30
N VAL A 94 -4.98 -1.63 -8.52
CA VAL A 94 -6.09 -2.55 -8.78
C VAL A 94 -5.78 -3.90 -8.14
N SER A 95 -6.82 -4.60 -7.69
CA SER A 95 -6.67 -5.92 -7.07
C SER A 95 -7.75 -6.87 -7.57
N ALA A 96 -7.33 -8.10 -7.89
CA ALA A 96 -8.23 -9.22 -8.10
C ALA A 96 -8.11 -10.18 -6.91
N GLN A 97 -9.25 -10.59 -6.36
CA GLN A 97 -9.30 -11.45 -5.18
C GLN A 97 -10.26 -12.59 -5.40
N HIS A 98 -9.89 -13.75 -4.87
CA HIS A 98 -10.71 -14.94 -4.88
C HIS A 98 -10.73 -15.55 -3.50
N LEU A 99 -11.93 -15.65 -2.93
CA LEU A 99 -12.16 -16.18 -1.60
C LEU A 99 -13.01 -17.45 -1.69
N THR A 100 -12.72 -18.41 -0.81
CA THR A 100 -13.51 -19.65 -0.68
C THR A 100 -13.55 -20.06 0.77
N ALA A 101 -14.73 -20.46 1.24
CA ALA A 101 -14.93 -20.97 2.59
C ALA A 101 -15.42 -22.42 2.54
N GLY A 102 -14.89 -23.25 3.43
CA GLY A 102 -15.48 -24.55 3.74
C GLY A 102 -16.47 -24.37 4.89
N LEU A 103 -17.69 -24.89 4.74
CA LEU A 103 -18.72 -24.89 5.78
C LEU A 103 -18.98 -26.32 6.25
N ASP A 104 -19.20 -26.50 7.56
CA ASP A 104 -19.72 -27.77 8.08
C ASP A 104 -21.25 -27.88 7.95
N ALA A 105 -21.82 -29.00 8.41
CA ALA A 105 -23.26 -29.24 8.35
C ALA A 105 -24.10 -28.23 9.17
N SER A 106 -23.49 -27.51 10.11
CA SER A 106 -24.13 -26.42 10.87
C SER A 106 -23.99 -25.04 10.23
N GLY A 107 -23.30 -24.96 9.08
CA GLY A 107 -23.01 -23.71 8.38
C GLY A 107 -21.81 -22.95 8.96
N LYS A 108 -21.07 -23.52 9.89
CA LYS A 108 -19.89 -22.87 10.51
C LYS A 108 -18.69 -22.93 9.57
N VAL A 109 -17.93 -21.84 9.50
CA VAL A 109 -16.70 -21.77 8.70
C VAL A 109 -15.61 -22.67 9.30
N THR A 110 -15.16 -23.65 8.53
CA THR A 110 -14.11 -24.61 8.90
C THR A 110 -12.84 -24.47 8.06
N ALA A 111 -12.92 -23.84 6.90
CA ALA A 111 -11.77 -23.54 6.07
C ALA A 111 -11.90 -22.18 5.40
N TRP A 112 -10.77 -21.52 5.13
CA TRP A 112 -10.69 -20.23 4.46
C TRP A 112 -9.52 -20.21 3.49
N LEU A 113 -9.79 -19.91 2.22
CA LEU A 113 -8.80 -19.64 1.19
C LEU A 113 -8.95 -18.20 0.72
N HIS A 114 -7.87 -17.43 0.75
CA HIS A 114 -7.81 -16.09 0.14
C HIS A 114 -6.65 -16.03 -0.84
N ARG A 115 -6.96 -15.87 -2.13
CA ARG A 115 -5.97 -15.56 -3.19
C ARG A 115 -6.09 -14.10 -3.57
N THR A 116 -4.96 -13.38 -3.63
CA THR A 116 -4.93 -11.97 -4.02
C THR A 116 -3.85 -11.71 -5.06
N ALA A 117 -4.18 -10.92 -6.09
CA ALA A 117 -3.28 -10.48 -7.14
C ALA A 117 -3.36 -8.95 -7.27
N PHE A 118 -2.23 -8.26 -7.09
CA PHE A 118 -2.14 -6.82 -7.26
C PHE A 118 -0.68 -6.37 -7.48
N PRO A 119 -0.45 -5.32 -8.29
CA PRO A 119 0.90 -4.80 -8.48
C PRO A 119 1.36 -4.10 -7.19
N PRO A 120 2.52 -4.48 -6.61
CA PRO A 120 3.02 -3.88 -5.38
C PRO A 120 3.65 -2.50 -5.67
N ILE A 121 3.66 -1.57 -4.70
CA ILE A 121 4.23 -0.21 -4.87
C ILE A 121 5.66 -0.19 -5.48
N PRO A 122 6.59 -1.11 -5.13
CA PRO A 122 7.92 -1.14 -5.73
C PRO A 122 7.94 -1.39 -7.25
N SER A 123 6.87 -1.93 -7.83
CA SER A 123 6.73 -2.12 -9.28
C SER A 123 6.83 -0.81 -10.08
N THR A 124 6.54 0.32 -9.44
CA THR A 124 6.71 1.67 -10.00
C THR A 124 8.18 2.02 -10.27
N PHE A 125 9.11 1.39 -9.55
CA PHE A 125 10.54 1.64 -9.66
C PHE A 125 11.29 0.49 -10.33
N ASP A 126 10.77 -0.73 -10.25
CA ASP A 126 11.29 -1.91 -10.94
C ASP A 126 10.13 -2.78 -11.47
N ALA A 127 9.95 -2.76 -12.79
CA ALA A 127 8.91 -3.51 -13.49
C ALA A 127 9.04 -5.05 -13.35
N LYS A 128 10.17 -5.55 -12.84
CA LYS A 128 10.35 -6.98 -12.53
C LYS A 128 9.63 -7.38 -11.25
N VAL A 129 9.33 -6.44 -10.36
CA VAL A 129 8.60 -6.71 -9.12
C VAL A 129 7.11 -6.84 -9.42
N LYS A 130 6.59 -8.07 -9.33
CA LYS A 130 5.18 -8.39 -9.66
C LYS A 130 4.42 -9.06 -8.51
N THR A 131 5.13 -9.65 -7.56
CA THR A 131 4.53 -10.38 -6.45
C THR A 131 4.39 -9.48 -5.23
N PRO A 132 3.22 -9.44 -4.56
CA PRO A 132 3.06 -8.81 -3.26
C PRO A 132 4.08 -9.31 -2.22
N SER A 133 4.60 -8.40 -1.40
CA SER A 133 5.43 -8.76 -0.25
C SER A 133 4.58 -9.26 0.92
N GLU A 134 5.19 -9.98 1.85
CA GLU A 134 4.51 -10.42 3.07
C GLU A 134 3.92 -9.24 3.87
N ASN A 135 4.65 -8.12 3.98
CA ASN A 135 4.14 -6.90 4.62
C ASN A 135 2.88 -6.35 3.92
N ALA A 136 2.76 -6.48 2.60
CA ALA A 136 1.57 -6.05 1.88
C ALA A 136 0.39 -7.01 2.09
N LEU A 137 0.66 -8.29 2.30
CA LEU A 137 -0.33 -9.31 2.65
C LEU A 137 -0.74 -9.22 4.13
N GLY A 138 0.12 -8.75 5.01
CA GLY A 138 -0.18 -8.42 6.41
C GLY A 138 -1.05 -7.17 6.59
N LEU A 139 -1.78 -6.75 5.56
CA LEU A 139 -2.73 -5.64 5.56
C LEU A 139 -4.10 -6.14 5.08
N GLY A 140 -4.71 -7.05 5.84
CA GLY A 140 -6.04 -7.61 5.60
C GLY A 140 -6.08 -9.07 5.11
N VAL A 141 -4.94 -9.75 4.97
CA VAL A 141 -4.90 -11.18 4.55
C VAL A 141 -4.26 -12.06 5.63
N LEU A 142 -3.02 -11.77 6.02
CA LEU A 142 -2.26 -12.60 6.98
C LEU A 142 -2.54 -12.23 8.45
N ASP A 143 -2.98 -11.01 8.69
CA ASP A 143 -3.28 -10.44 10.01
C ASP A 143 -4.77 -10.52 10.38
N LEU A 144 -5.60 -11.10 9.51
CA LEU A 144 -7.02 -11.29 9.78
C LEU A 144 -7.22 -12.35 10.86
N ALA A 145 -7.90 -11.98 11.93
CA ALA A 145 -8.13 -12.84 13.09
C ALA A 145 -9.25 -13.87 12.80
N LEU A 146 -9.05 -14.76 11.83
CA LEU A 146 -10.02 -15.80 11.48
C LEU A 146 -10.14 -16.85 12.61
N SER A 147 -11.37 -17.25 12.90
CA SER A 147 -11.72 -18.33 13.81
C SER A 147 -12.03 -19.62 13.03
N ALA A 148 -11.16 -19.96 12.07
CA ALA A 148 -11.26 -21.15 11.25
C ALA A 148 -10.00 -22.04 11.45
N PRO A 149 -10.14 -23.36 11.59
CA PRO A 149 -9.00 -24.26 11.83
C PRO A 149 -8.08 -24.42 10.60
N ASN A 150 -8.59 -24.17 9.38
CA ASN A 150 -7.82 -24.33 8.15
C ASN A 150 -7.78 -23.01 7.38
N VAL A 151 -6.63 -22.35 7.31
CA VAL A 151 -6.47 -21.08 6.59
C VAL A 151 -5.34 -21.19 5.57
N ARG A 152 -5.60 -20.73 4.35
CA ARG A 152 -4.61 -20.63 3.28
C ARG A 152 -4.67 -19.25 2.63
N ALA A 153 -3.51 -18.60 2.53
CA ALA A 153 -3.34 -17.34 1.82
C ALA A 153 -2.39 -17.54 0.64
N GLU A 154 -2.72 -16.97 -0.51
CA GLU A 154 -1.90 -17.04 -1.71
C GLU A 154 -1.76 -15.65 -2.34
N ALA A 155 -0.54 -15.34 -2.77
CA ALA A 155 -0.25 -14.16 -3.57
C ALA A 155 0.04 -14.59 -5.00
N CYS A 156 -0.55 -13.88 -5.96
CA CYS A 156 -0.32 -14.07 -7.38
C CYS A 156 0.41 -12.87 -7.97
N ASP A 157 1.19 -13.12 -9.01
CA ASP A 157 1.88 -12.05 -9.74
C ASP A 157 0.87 -11.17 -10.49
N ALA A 158 1.08 -9.86 -10.42
CA ALA A 158 0.34 -8.90 -11.22
C ALA A 158 1.29 -7.77 -11.72
N PRO A 159 1.36 -7.51 -13.03
CA PRO A 159 2.15 -6.41 -13.57
C PRO A 159 1.48 -5.06 -13.26
N ALA A 160 2.29 -4.02 -13.05
CA ALA A 160 1.81 -2.65 -13.01
C ALA A 160 1.69 -2.06 -14.42
N HIS A 161 0.57 -1.41 -14.70
CA HIS A 161 0.35 -0.67 -15.96
C HIS A 161 0.33 0.85 -15.77
N VAL A 162 0.34 1.30 -14.51
CA VAL A 162 0.41 2.71 -14.11
C VAL A 162 1.35 2.84 -12.92
N ARG A 163 1.76 4.06 -12.59
CA ARG A 163 2.58 4.33 -11.40
C ARG A 163 1.77 4.05 -10.14
N ILE A 164 2.10 3.00 -9.41
CA ILE A 164 1.45 2.61 -8.16
C ILE A 164 2.02 3.45 -7.00
N GLY A 165 1.13 4.01 -6.19
CA GLY A 165 1.47 4.80 -5.03
C GLY A 165 0.64 4.47 -3.79
N TRP A 166 0.94 5.20 -2.73
CA TRP A 166 0.17 5.11 -1.50
C TRP A 166 -1.16 5.84 -1.67
N LEU A 167 -2.23 5.12 -1.38
CA LEU A 167 -3.51 5.68 -0.96
C LEU A 167 -3.74 5.27 0.49
N ARG A 168 -4.46 6.07 1.27
CA ARG A 168 -4.74 5.83 2.69
C ARG A 168 -5.14 4.36 2.94
N SER A 169 -4.52 3.70 3.91
CA SER A 169 -4.72 2.27 4.26
C SER A 169 -4.06 1.25 3.31
N VAL A 170 -3.42 1.71 2.24
CA VAL A 170 -2.56 0.92 1.34
C VAL A 170 -3.32 -0.28 0.76
N CYS A 171 -2.93 -1.52 1.05
CA CYS A 171 -3.60 -2.72 0.51
C CYS A 171 -4.90 -3.06 1.25
N ASN A 172 -5.07 -2.57 2.49
CA ASN A 172 -6.20 -2.96 3.31
C ASN A 172 -7.55 -2.47 2.75
N ILE A 173 -7.57 -1.45 1.89
CA ILE A 173 -8.81 -1.00 1.21
C ILE A 173 -9.46 -2.16 0.46
N PHE A 174 -8.72 -2.76 -0.48
CA PHE A 174 -9.27 -3.80 -1.33
C PHE A 174 -9.37 -5.14 -0.61
N HIS A 175 -8.48 -5.44 0.35
CA HIS A 175 -8.57 -6.67 1.14
C HIS A 175 -9.79 -6.62 2.08
N ALA A 176 -10.00 -5.52 2.80
CA ALA A 176 -11.16 -5.37 3.67
C ALA A 176 -12.46 -5.41 2.88
N PHE A 177 -12.52 -4.75 1.70
CA PHE A 177 -13.69 -4.85 0.83
C PHE A 177 -14.04 -6.30 0.51
N ALA A 178 -13.08 -7.07 -0.05
CA ALA A 178 -13.39 -8.45 -0.44
C ALA A 178 -13.68 -9.37 0.74
N VAL A 179 -12.94 -9.25 1.85
CA VAL A 179 -13.17 -10.05 3.06
C VAL A 179 -14.56 -9.77 3.64
N GLN A 180 -14.94 -8.50 3.79
CA GLN A 180 -16.23 -8.15 4.38
C GLN A 180 -17.39 -8.50 3.44
N SER A 181 -17.25 -8.29 2.13
CA SER A 181 -18.23 -8.74 1.14
C SER A 181 -18.39 -10.26 1.17
N PHE A 182 -17.30 -11.02 1.24
CA PHE A 182 -17.39 -12.48 1.24
C PHE A 182 -18.02 -13.03 2.54
N ILE A 183 -17.78 -12.38 3.68
CA ILE A 183 -18.49 -12.70 4.94
C ILE A 183 -19.99 -12.46 4.79
N ASP A 184 -20.38 -11.37 4.14
CA ASP A 184 -21.79 -11.05 3.86
C ASP A 184 -22.41 -12.07 2.88
N GLU A 185 -21.67 -12.53 1.86
CA GLU A 185 -22.10 -13.61 0.97
C GLU A 185 -22.34 -14.93 1.73
N ILE A 186 -21.48 -15.27 2.70
CA ILE A 186 -21.69 -16.42 3.59
C ILE A 186 -22.96 -16.23 4.43
N ALA A 187 -23.17 -15.04 4.98
CA ALA A 187 -24.37 -14.74 5.76
C ALA A 187 -25.64 -14.87 4.92
N HIS A 188 -25.62 -14.33 3.69
CA HIS A 188 -26.71 -14.46 2.73
C HIS A 188 -27.01 -15.93 2.40
N ALA A 189 -25.98 -16.73 2.10
CA ALA A 189 -26.14 -18.15 1.80
C ALA A 189 -26.70 -18.95 2.99
N ARG A 190 -26.41 -18.51 4.23
CA ARG A 190 -26.94 -19.10 5.47
C ARG A 190 -28.30 -18.53 5.89
N GLN A 191 -28.81 -17.50 5.19
CA GLN A 191 -29.97 -16.72 5.62
C GLN A 191 -29.84 -16.20 7.06
N ALA A 192 -28.62 -15.80 7.43
CA ALA A 192 -28.26 -15.33 8.77
C ALA A 192 -27.96 -13.82 8.76
N ASP A 193 -27.96 -13.21 9.95
CA ASP A 193 -27.55 -11.82 10.12
C ASP A 193 -26.05 -11.65 9.87
N SER A 194 -25.67 -10.65 9.06
CA SER A 194 -24.28 -10.41 8.65
C SER A 194 -23.36 -10.06 9.81
N ARG A 195 -23.86 -9.33 10.83
CA ARG A 195 -23.07 -8.99 12.02
C ARG A 195 -22.79 -10.23 12.84
N GLU A 196 -23.77 -11.11 13.04
CA GLU A 196 -23.56 -12.35 13.78
C GLU A 196 -22.56 -13.28 13.06
N VAL A 197 -22.65 -13.40 11.73
CA VAL A 197 -21.69 -14.19 10.95
C VAL A 197 -20.29 -13.58 10.99
N LEU A 198 -20.16 -12.25 10.93
CA LEU A 198 -18.88 -11.57 11.11
C LEU A 198 -18.26 -11.87 12.48
N LEU A 199 -19.06 -11.79 13.56
CA LEU A 199 -18.59 -12.11 14.91
C LEU A 199 -18.21 -13.58 15.06
N GLU A 200 -18.94 -14.50 14.43
CA GLU A 200 -18.60 -15.92 14.39
C GLU A 200 -17.26 -16.17 13.66
N VAL A 201 -17.06 -15.52 12.50
CA VAL A 201 -15.83 -15.63 11.69
C VAL A 201 -14.62 -15.05 12.43
N LEU A 202 -14.79 -13.95 13.17
CA LEU A 202 -13.74 -13.38 14.01
C LEU A 202 -13.54 -14.15 15.32
N GLY A 203 -14.54 -14.90 15.76
CA GLY A 203 -14.52 -15.67 17.00
C GLY A 203 -14.46 -14.80 18.27
N PRO A 204 -14.27 -15.42 19.44
CA PRO A 204 -14.23 -14.71 20.71
C PRO A 204 -13.03 -13.77 20.80
N ALA A 205 -13.15 -12.76 21.67
CA ALA A 205 -12.05 -11.88 22.00
C ALA A 205 -10.82 -12.68 22.48
N ARG A 206 -9.67 -12.39 21.89
CA ARG A 206 -8.39 -13.02 22.22
C ARG A 206 -7.45 -11.98 22.82
N LYS A 207 -6.80 -12.32 23.93
CA LYS A 207 -5.65 -11.56 24.46
C LYS A 207 -4.39 -12.24 23.94
N ALA A 208 -3.57 -11.51 23.19
CA ALA A 208 -2.30 -12.00 22.68
C ALA A 208 -1.18 -11.02 23.06
N THR A 209 -0.05 -11.57 23.46
CA THR A 209 1.19 -10.83 23.66
C THR A 209 1.83 -10.50 22.31
N PRO A 210 2.67 -9.45 22.23
CA PRO A 210 3.45 -9.19 21.02
C PRO A 210 4.33 -10.37 20.57
N ALA A 211 4.74 -11.25 21.50
CA ALA A 211 5.49 -12.45 21.17
C ALA A 211 4.64 -13.51 20.46
N GLU A 212 3.40 -13.73 20.93
CA GLU A 212 2.44 -14.67 20.30
C GLU A 212 2.03 -14.20 18.90
N LEU A 213 1.89 -12.89 18.69
CA LEU A 213 1.59 -12.31 17.37
C LEU A 213 2.75 -12.43 16.38
N ARG A 214 4.01 -12.47 16.86
CA ARG A 214 5.20 -12.64 16.01
C ARG A 214 5.35 -14.06 15.45
N GLY A 215 4.78 -15.07 16.11
CA GLY A 215 4.82 -16.47 15.67
C GLY A 215 3.89 -16.79 14.49
N TRP A 216 2.96 -15.90 14.14
CA TRP A 216 1.99 -16.09 13.05
C TRP A 216 2.56 -15.71 11.67
N CYS A 217 3.60 -14.88 11.58
CA CYS A 217 4.34 -14.55 10.34
C CYS A 217 5.27 -15.68 9.85
N GLY A 218 5.07 -16.92 10.30
CA GLY A 218 5.79 -18.08 9.80
C GLY A 218 5.18 -18.59 8.51
N ALA A 219 5.12 -17.77 7.45
CA ALA A 219 4.75 -18.25 6.11
C ALA A 219 5.77 -19.30 5.66
N ARG A 220 5.48 -20.59 5.91
CA ARG A 220 6.19 -21.68 5.23
C ARG A 220 5.93 -21.46 3.75
N ARG A 221 6.96 -21.00 3.01
CA ARG A 221 6.91 -20.90 1.55
C ARG A 221 6.26 -22.16 1.02
N CYS A 222 5.17 -22.00 0.28
CA CYS A 222 4.60 -23.08 -0.51
C CYS A 222 5.72 -23.55 -1.45
N ARG A 223 6.33 -24.70 -1.15
CA ARG A 223 7.32 -25.31 -2.04
C ARG A 223 6.56 -25.60 -3.33
N ARG A 224 6.92 -24.92 -4.42
CA ARG A 224 6.51 -25.31 -5.76
C ARG A 224 6.93 -26.78 -5.95
N GLY A 225 5.96 -27.64 -6.21
CA GLY A 225 6.19 -28.99 -6.73
C GLY A 225 6.39 -30.08 -5.68
N SER A 226 5.28 -30.72 -5.31
CA SER A 226 5.23 -32.18 -5.24
C SER A 226 3.79 -32.63 -5.47
N MET A 227 3.53 -32.95 -6.74
CA MET A 227 2.68 -34.05 -7.22
C MET A 227 1.74 -34.65 -6.17
N TRP A 228 0.45 -34.33 -6.27
CA TRP A 228 -0.60 -35.22 -5.77
C TRP A 228 -0.55 -36.49 -6.62
N ARG A 229 -0.13 -37.60 -6.02
CA ARG A 229 -0.45 -38.95 -6.50
C ARG A 229 -1.35 -39.59 -5.44
N SER A 230 -2.52 -40.01 -5.93
CA SER A 230 -3.54 -40.89 -5.35
C SER A 230 -4.04 -40.54 -3.94
#